data_AF-A0A920PQR1-F1
#
_entry.id   AF-A0A920PQR1-F1
#
_cell.length_a   1.000
_cell.length_b   1.000
_cell.length_c   1.000
_cell.angle_alpha   90.00
_cell.angle_beta   90.00
_cell.angle_gamma   90.00
#
_symmetry.space_group_name_H-M   'P 1'
#
loop_
_entity.id
_entity.type
_entity.pdbx_description
1 polymer ?
#
loop_
_entity_poly.entity_id
_entity_poly.type
_entity_poly.pdbx_seq_one_letter_code
_entity_poly.pdbx_strand_id
1 'polypeptide(L)'
;MRHLTKLVTVALAALLTFGSAYSASADKLKVGFIYIGPPGDHGWTYAHDQGRLMVENMLGDHVETTFVEGVPEGPDSERAMRNLPRPVTS
;
A
#
# COMPACT_ATOMS: atom_id res chain seq x y z
N MET A 1 -11.43 -37.40 33.86
CA MET A 1 -11.97 -36.62 32.72
C MET A 1 -12.07 -35.12 32.99
N ARG A 2 -12.50 -34.64 34.18
CA ARG A 2 -12.59 -33.20 34.52
C ARG A 2 -11.27 -32.42 34.56
N HIS A 3 -10.14 -33.08 34.81
CA HIS A 3 -8.82 -32.46 34.79
C HIS A 3 -8.23 -32.37 33.37
N LEU A 4 -8.65 -33.29 32.49
CA LEU A 4 -8.23 -33.31 31.08
C LEU A 4 -8.88 -32.16 30.30
N THR A 5 -10.16 -31.86 30.56
CA THR A 5 -10.84 -30.69 29.99
C THR A 5 -10.24 -29.34 30.43
N LYS A 6 -9.73 -29.24 31.67
CA LYS A 6 -9.03 -28.04 32.17
C LYS A 6 -7.66 -27.85 31.52
N LEU A 7 -6.93 -28.94 31.25
CA LEU A 7 -5.63 -28.89 30.58
C LEU A 7 -5.77 -28.50 29.10
N VAL A 8 -6.81 -29.00 28.41
CA VAL A 8 -7.11 -28.63 27.02
C VAL A 8 -7.50 -27.15 26.89
N THR A 9 -8.24 -26.61 27.86
CA THR A 9 -8.63 -25.18 27.84
C THR A 9 -7.46 -24.23 28.12
N VAL A 10 -6.54 -24.60 29.01
CA VAL A 10 -5.31 -23.81 29.26
C VAL A 10 -4.37 -23.86 28.05
N ALA A 11 -4.22 -25.01 27.40
CA ALA A 11 -3.41 -25.13 26.18
C ALA A 11 -3.98 -24.29 25.02
N LEU A 12 -5.31 -24.26 24.85
CA LEU A 12 -5.95 -23.47 23.80
C LEU A 12 -5.82 -21.96 24.06
N ALA A 13 -5.93 -21.52 25.32
CA ALA A 13 -5.73 -20.11 25.69
C ALA A 13 -4.28 -19.65 25.47
N ALA A 14 -3.29 -20.50 25.75
CA ALA A 14 -1.88 -20.18 25.51
C ALA A 14 -1.55 -20.02 24.01
N LEU A 15 -2.17 -20.82 23.14
CA LEU A 15 -2.04 -20.72 21.69
C LEU A 15 -2.65 -19.41 21.12
N LEU A 16 -3.77 -18.95 21.69
CA LEU A 16 -4.41 -17.69 21.30
C LEU A 16 -3.57 -16.45 21.68
N THR A 17 -2.87 -16.49 22.82
CA THR A 17 -2.04 -15.36 23.26
C THR A 17 -0.66 -15.29 22.58
N PHE A 18 -0.14 -16.42 22.07
CA PHE A 18 1.14 -16.45 21.34
C PHE A 18 1.01 -16.04 19.86
N GLY A 19 -0.18 -16.11 19.28
CA GLY A 19 -0.43 -15.72 17.88
C GLY A 19 -0.45 -14.20 17.64
N SER A 20 -0.51 -13.37 18.68
CA SER A 20 -0.72 -11.92 18.57
C SER A 20 0.56 -11.08 18.59
N ALA A 21 1.74 -11.69 18.74
CA ALA A 21 3.00 -10.97 18.99
C ALA A 21 3.73 -10.49 17.72
N TYR A 22 3.24 -10.80 16.51
CA TYR A 22 3.89 -10.44 15.26
C TYR A 22 2.91 -9.74 14.31
N SER A 23 2.61 -8.49 14.61
CA SER A 23 2.15 -7.54 13.59
C SER A 23 3.01 -6.29 13.68
N ALA A 24 4.29 -6.43 13.36
CA ALA A 24 5.09 -5.31 12.90
C ALA A 24 4.62 -4.97 11.49
N SER A 25 3.50 -4.25 11.38
CA SER A 25 3.07 -3.68 10.12
C SER A 25 4.11 -2.64 9.74
N ALA A 26 4.98 -2.95 8.77
CA ALA A 26 5.76 -1.92 8.11
C ALA A 26 4.78 -0.91 7.49
N ASP A 27 5.05 0.38 7.63
CA ASP A 27 4.24 1.40 6.97
C ASP A 27 4.24 1.15 5.46
N LYS A 28 3.07 1.31 4.82
CA LYS A 28 2.92 1.09 3.37
C LYS A 28 3.87 2.02 2.60
N LEU A 29 4.52 1.48 1.57
CA LEU A 29 5.35 2.27 0.67
C LEU A 29 4.44 3.21 -0.13
N LYS A 30 4.62 4.52 0.08
CA LYS A 30 3.89 5.56 -0.64
C LYS A 30 4.55 5.80 -2.01
N VAL A 31 3.78 5.63 -3.08
CA VAL A 31 4.22 5.82 -4.46
C VAL A 31 3.34 6.86 -5.15
N GLY A 32 3.95 7.87 -5.77
CA GLY A 32 3.24 8.92 -6.51
C GLY A 32 3.46 8.81 -8.02
N PHE A 33 2.38 8.98 -8.79
CA PHE A 33 2.38 9.00 -10.26
C PHE A 33 1.96 10.40 -10.76
N ILE A 34 2.66 10.92 -11.76
CA ILE A 34 2.35 12.23 -12.38
C ILE A 34 2.03 11.98 -13.84
N TYR A 35 0.87 12.47 -14.28
CA TYR A 35 0.40 12.32 -15.65
C TYR A 35 0.24 13.68 -16.34
N ILE A 36 0.64 13.71 -17.61
CA ILE A 36 0.45 14.89 -18.47
C ILE A 36 -1.00 15.00 -18.91
N GLY A 37 -1.61 13.86 -19.31
CA GLY A 37 -3.01 13.77 -19.71
C GLY A 37 -3.88 13.06 -18.67
N PRO A 38 -5.18 12.89 -18.95
CA PRO A 38 -6.06 12.08 -18.13
C PRO A 38 -5.91 10.58 -18.45
N PRO A 39 -6.10 9.65 -17.49
CA PRO A 39 -6.14 8.21 -17.75
C PRO A 39 -7.20 7.78 -18.77
N GLY A 40 -8.22 8.60 -18.99
CA GLY A 40 -9.25 8.40 -20.03
C GLY A 40 -8.78 8.64 -21.47
N ASP A 41 -7.50 8.94 -21.69
CA ASP A 41 -6.92 9.17 -23.02
C ASP A 41 -6.85 7.91 -23.90
N HIS A 42 -7.07 6.72 -23.32
CA HIS A 42 -6.94 5.40 -23.97
C HIS A 42 -5.61 5.21 -24.72
N GLY A 43 -4.56 5.93 -24.29
CA GLY A 43 -3.26 5.95 -24.94
C GLY A 43 -2.15 5.82 -23.91
N TRP A 44 -1.27 6.83 -23.88
CA TRP A 44 -0.08 6.83 -23.03
C TRP A 44 -0.43 6.85 -21.54
N THR A 45 -1.27 7.80 -21.11
CA THR A 45 -1.62 7.92 -19.68
C THR A 45 -2.39 6.71 -19.20
N TYR A 46 -3.32 6.22 -20.02
CA TYR A 46 -4.04 4.98 -19.74
C TYR A 46 -3.09 3.82 -19.48
N ALA A 47 -2.10 3.59 -20.36
CA ALA A 47 -1.14 2.50 -20.19
C ALA A 47 -0.34 2.64 -18.88
N HIS A 48 0.04 3.85 -18.50
CA HIS A 48 0.70 4.12 -17.22
C HIS A 48 -0.21 3.87 -16.02
N ASP A 49 -1.49 4.25 -16.08
CA ASP A 49 -2.45 3.98 -15.00
C ASP A 49 -2.76 2.48 -14.87
N GLN A 50 -2.85 1.73 -15.98
CA GLN A 50 -2.93 0.27 -15.94
C GLN A 50 -1.70 -0.35 -15.24
N GLY A 51 -0.51 0.20 -15.49
CA GLY A 51 0.71 -0.19 -14.76
C GLY A 51 0.60 0.08 -13.26
N ARG A 52 0.10 1.26 -12.86
CA ARG A 52 -0.14 1.61 -11.45
C ARG A 52 -1.11 0.64 -10.77
N LEU A 53 -2.23 0.34 -11.42
CA LEU A 53 -3.22 -0.62 -10.92
C LEU A 53 -2.62 -2.02 -10.77
N MET A 54 -1.74 -2.43 -11.69
CA MET A 54 -1.02 -3.70 -11.57
C MET A 54 -0.07 -3.71 -10.36
N VAL A 55 0.62 -2.60 -10.08
CA VAL A 55 1.44 -2.44 -8.87
C VAL A 55 0.59 -2.59 -7.60
N GLU A 56 -0.56 -1.92 -7.54
CA GLU A 56 -1.51 -2.06 -6.41
C GLU A 56 -1.99 -3.50 -6.24
N ASN A 57 -2.34 -4.16 -7.35
CA ASN A 57 -2.81 -5.54 -7.31
C ASN A 57 -1.73 -6.53 -6.86
N MET A 58 -0.48 -6.34 -7.32
CA MET A 58 0.61 -7.27 -7.02
C MET A 58 1.21 -7.06 -5.64
N LEU A 59 1.30 -5.81 -5.18
CA LEU A 59 1.96 -5.47 -3.92
C LEU A 59 0.98 -5.21 -2.78
N GLY A 60 -0.31 -5.01 -3.08
CA GLY A 60 -1.41 -4.99 -2.11
C GLY A 60 -1.11 -4.10 -0.91
N ASP A 61 -1.11 -4.73 0.27
CA ASP A 61 -0.90 -4.03 1.54
C ASP A 61 0.50 -3.47 1.77
N HIS A 62 1.46 -3.74 0.88
CA HIS A 62 2.79 -3.18 0.95
C HIS A 62 2.91 -1.80 0.31
N VAL A 63 1.94 -1.38 -0.52
CA VAL A 63 1.99 -0.11 -1.25
C VAL A 63 0.72 0.72 -1.09
N GLU A 64 0.88 2.02 -1.18
CA GLU A 64 -0.19 2.99 -1.31
C GLU A 64 0.15 3.88 -2.51
N THR A 65 -0.64 3.83 -3.58
CA THR A 65 -0.39 4.66 -4.75
C THR A 65 -1.30 5.89 -4.79
N THR A 66 -0.77 6.98 -5.29
CA THR A 66 -1.50 8.23 -5.53
C THR A 66 -1.14 8.74 -6.92
N PHE A 67 -2.04 9.46 -7.58
CA PHE A 67 -1.75 10.06 -8.87
C PHE A 67 -2.27 11.50 -8.97
N VAL A 68 -1.60 12.28 -9.82
CA VAL A 68 -2.02 13.63 -10.21
C VAL A 68 -2.04 13.68 -11.73
N GLU A 69 -3.14 14.12 -12.30
CA GLU A 69 -3.32 14.27 -13.76
C GLU A 69 -3.25 15.74 -14.20
N GLY A 70 -3.12 15.95 -15.52
CA GLY A 70 -3.16 17.28 -16.12
C GLY A 70 -1.96 18.16 -15.77
N VAL A 71 -0.80 17.55 -15.48
CA VAL A 71 0.41 18.27 -15.08
C VAL A 71 1.20 18.68 -16.32
N PRO A 72 1.31 19.98 -16.63
CA PRO A 72 2.11 20.43 -17.76
C PRO A 72 3.60 20.18 -17.53
N GLU A 73 4.33 20.01 -18.62
CA GLU A 73 5.79 19.93 -18.60
C GLU A 73 6.43 21.23 -18.07
N GLY A 74 7.63 21.12 -17.51
CA GLY A 74 8.41 22.26 -17.03
C GLY A 74 8.15 22.60 -15.55
N PRO A 75 8.02 23.89 -15.17
CA PRO A 75 7.98 24.29 -13.76
C PRO A 75 6.86 23.66 -12.93
N ASP A 76 5.74 23.32 -13.57
CA ASP A 76 4.59 22.72 -12.88
C ASP A 76 4.81 21.23 -12.59
N SER A 77 5.55 20.50 -13.44
CA SER A 77 6.00 19.13 -13.16
C SER A 77 6.87 19.06 -11.90
N GLU A 78 7.77 20.02 -11.73
CA GLU A 78 8.64 20.09 -10.55
C GLU A 78 7.83 20.39 -9.27
N ARG A 79 6.84 21.30 -9.36
CA ARG A 79 5.91 21.58 -8.26
C ARG A 79 5.07 20.36 -7.89
N ALA A 80 4.51 19.66 -8.89
CA ALA A 80 3.74 18.45 -8.67
C ALA A 80 4.59 17.37 -7.98
N MET A 81 5.83 17.16 -8.43
CA MET A 81 6.76 16.21 -7.83
C MET A 81 7.10 16.55 -6.37
N ARG A 82 7.28 17.83 -6.03
CA ARG A 82 7.50 18.26 -4.64
C ARG A 82 6.29 18.04 -3.73
N ASN A 83 5.09 18.10 -4.28
CA ASN A 83 3.84 17.98 -3.52
C ASN A 83 3.35 16.52 -3.40
N LEU A 84 3.99 15.57 -4.09
CA LEU A 84 3.65 14.16 -3.96
C LEU A 84 3.99 13.61 -2.56
N PRO A 85 3.24 12.60 -2.08
CA PRO A 85 3.54 11.94 -0.82
C PRO A 85 4.96 11.37 -0.86
N ARG A 86 5.81 11.80 0.07
CA ARG A 86 7.17 11.27 0.19
C ARG A 86 7.14 9.97 1.00
N PRO A 87 8.01 8.99 0.68
CA PRO A 87 8.29 7.90 1.59
C PRO A 87 8.71 8.50 2.94
N VAL A 88 8.11 8.03 4.04
CA VAL A 88 8.60 8.35 5.37
C VAL A 88 9.90 7.57 5.52
N THR A 89 11.02 8.22 5.22
CA THR A 89 12.33 7.65 5.52
C THR A 89 12.48 7.69 7.04
N SER A 90 12.57 6.52 7.66
CA SER A 90 12.96 6.36 9.06
C SER A 90 14.37 6.87 9.34
#